data_AF-A0A3P7ISP2-F1
#
_entry.id   AF-A0A3P7ISP2-F1
#
_cell.length_a   1.000
_cell.length_b   1.000
_cell.length_c   1.000
_cell.angle_alpha   90.00
_cell.angle_beta   90.00
_cell.angle_gamma   90.00
#
_symmetry.space_group_name_H-M   'P 1'
#
loop_
_entity.id
_entity.type
_entity.pdbx_description
1 polymer ?
#
loop_
_entity_poly.entity_id
_entity_poly.type
_entity_poly.pdbx_seq_one_letter_code
_entity_poly.pdbx_strand_id
1 'polypeptide(L)' 'MSFFQIRVYKNGDERDPGKLITITRREFKHWILFLDALTRKLGTITAINKLFTTGGIRVEHVSCKEYILFDIA' A
#
# COMPACT_ATOMS: atom_id res chain seq x y z
N MET A 1 4.94 -20.71 3.41
CA MET A 1 4.61 -19.34 3.88
C MET A 1 4.48 -18.48 2.63
N SER A 2 3.27 -18.08 2.23
CA SER A 2 3.08 -17.31 0.98
C SER A 2 3.19 -15.81 1.24
N PHE A 3 4.02 -15.16 0.43
CA PHE A 3 4.17 -13.72 0.36
C PHE A 3 3.84 -13.26 -1.06
N PHE A 4 3.40 -12.03 -1.20
CA PHE A 4 3.26 -11.38 -2.50
C PHE A 4 3.89 -9.99 -2.44
N GLN A 5 4.15 -9.41 -3.61
CA GLN A 5 4.76 -8.09 -3.71
C GLN A 5 3.75 -7.13 -4.33
N ILE A 6 3.66 -5.94 -3.75
CA ILE A 6 2.95 -4.82 -4.35
C ILE A 6 3.95 -3.72 -4.65
N ARG A 7 3.64 -2.92 -5.66
CA ARG A 7 4.37 -1.69 -5.93
C ARG A 7 3.46 -0.52 -5.57
N VAL A 8 3.99 0.35 -4.73
CA VAL A 8 3.24 1.40 -4.07
C VAL A 8 3.78 2.76 -4.51
N TYR A 9 2.91 3.67 -4.89
CA TYR A 9 3.25 4.98 -5.47
C TYR A 9 2.62 6.09 -4.65
N LYS A 10 3.36 7.16 -4.41
CA LYS A 10 2.83 8.32 -3.69
C LYS A 10 1.81 9.05 -4.57
N ASN A 11 0.61 9.24 -4.05
CA ASN A 11 -0.41 9.99 -4.74
C ASN A 11 0.07 11.44 -4.99
N GLY A 12 -0.13 11.93 -6.22
CA GLY A 12 0.29 13.27 -6.63
C GLY A 12 1.79 13.46 -6.93
N ASP A 13 2.60 12.40 -6.89
CA ASP A 13 4.01 12.44 -7.29
C ASP A 13 4.24 11.63 -8.57
N GLU A 14 4.18 12.31 -9.72
CA GLU A 14 4.36 11.70 -11.05
C GLU A 14 5.77 11.16 -11.29
N ARG A 15 6.74 11.57 -10.47
CA ARG A 15 8.13 11.13 -10.56
C ARG A 15 8.47 10.04 -9.54
N ASP A 16 7.50 9.61 -8.74
CA ASP A 16 7.70 8.53 -7.79
C ASP A 16 8.06 7.23 -8.54
N PRO A 17 9.25 6.65 -8.33
CA PRO A 17 9.66 5.41 -9.01
C PRO A 17 8.85 4.17 -8.57
N GLY A 18 8.00 4.33 -7.55
CA GLY A 18 7.27 3.29 -6.86
C GLY A 18 8.17 2.50 -5.92
N LYS A 19 7.68 2.20 -4.73
CA LYS A 19 8.37 1.34 -3.76
C LYS A 19 7.78 -0.07 -3.79
N LEU A 20 8.64 -1.06 -4.00
CA LEU A 20 8.28 -2.46 -3.90
C LEU A 20 8.22 -2.88 -2.43
N ILE A 21 7.09 -3.44 -2.02
CA ILE A 21 6.88 -3.92 -0.65
C ILE A 21 6.48 -5.38 -0.69
N THR A 22 7.23 -6.19 0.04
CA THR A 22 6.88 -7.58 0.30
C THR A 22 5.89 -7.66 1.45
N ILE A 23 4.81 -8.39 1.17
CA ILE A 23 3.67 -8.56 2.05
C ILE A 23 3.55 -10.03 2.42
N THR A 24 3.44 -10.32 3.72
CA THR A 24 3.12 -11.66 4.21
C THR A 24 1.65 -11.78 4.57
N ARG A 25 1.02 -12.94 4.35
CA ARG A 25 -0.40 -13.14 4.72
C ARG A 25 -0.72 -12.85 6.21
N ARG A 26 0.25 -13.03 7.11
CA ARG A 26 0.07 -12.81 8.56
C ARG A 26 -0.09 -11.33 8.93
N GLU A 27 0.64 -10.44 8.25
CA GLU A 27 0.58 -8.99 8.50
C GLU A 27 -0.79 -8.38 8.06
N PHE A 28 -1.63 -9.15 7.34
CA PHE A 28 -2.75 -8.63 6.56
C PHE A 28 -4.11 -9.19 6.97
N LYS A 29 -4.22 -9.73 8.19
CA LYS A 29 -5.50 -10.25 8.70
C LYS A 29 -6.53 -9.14 8.95
N HIS A 30 -6.06 -7.91 9.22
CA HIS A 30 -6.89 -6.73 9.46
C HIS A 30 -6.39 -5.54 8.62
N TRP A 31 -7.30 -4.90 7.91
CA TRP A 31 -6.99 -3.80 6.99
C TRP A 31 -6.28 -2.60 7.66
N ILE A 32 -6.75 -2.21 8.85
CA ILE A 32 -6.17 -1.08 9.59
C ILE A 32 -4.72 -1.36 10.01
N LEU A 33 -4.44 -2.59 10.49
CA LEU A 33 -3.07 -2.97 10.87
C LEU A 33 -2.13 -3.01 9.66
N PHE A 34 -2.67 -3.38 8.49
CA PHE A 34 -1.91 -3.28 7.26
C PHE A 34 -1.55 -1.83 6.94
N LEU A 35 -2.50 -0.90 6.99
CA LEU A 35 -2.24 0.51 6.72
C LEU A 35 -1.20 1.11 7.67
N ASP A 36 -1.23 0.74 8.95
CA ASP A 36 -0.21 1.14 9.93
C ASP A 36 1.16 0.54 9.59
N ALA A 37 1.22 -0.76 9.28
CA ALA A 37 2.46 -1.41 8.84
C ALA A 37 3.02 -0.78 7.55
N LEU A 38 2.16 -0.41 6.62
CA LEU A 38 2.53 0.25 5.36
C LEU A 38 3.10 1.65 5.63
N THR A 39 2.45 2.42 6.50
CA THR A 39 2.91 3.74 6.95
C THR A 39 4.34 3.66 7.50
N ARG A 40 4.59 2.69 8.39
CA ARG A 40 5.93 2.46 8.97
C ARG A 40 6.96 2.03 7.93
N LYS A 41 6.60 1.16 6.97
CA LYS A 41 7.52 0.68 5.91
C LYS A 41 7.84 1.78 4.88
N LEU A 42 6.89 2.68 4.62
CA LEU A 42 7.12 3.82 3.73
C LEU A 42 7.83 4.99 4.44
N GLY A 43 7.75 5.05 5.77
CA GLY A 43 8.33 6.15 6.55
C GLY A 43 7.62 7.46 6.29
N THR A 44 6.32 7.42 6.00
CA THR A 44 5.52 8.63 5.78
C THR A 44 5.31 9.35 7.11
N ILE A 45 5.35 10.68 7.07
CA ILE A 45 5.13 11.53 8.26
C ILE A 45 3.68 11.39 8.74
N THR A 46 2.76 11.29 7.79
CA THR A 46 1.33 11.14 8.02
C THR A 46 0.87 9.71 7.73
N ALA A 47 -0.15 9.28 8.45
CA ALA A 47 -0.69 7.93 8.36
C ALA A 47 -1.43 7.72 7.03
N ILE A 48 -1.18 6.56 6.42
CA ILE A 48 -1.87 6.15 5.21
C ILE A 48 -3.26 5.65 5.61
N ASN A 49 -4.31 6.28 5.09
CA ASN A 49 -5.69 5.94 5.43
C ASN A 49 -6.45 5.33 4.24
N LYS A 50 -5.97 5.54 3.02
CA LYS A 50 -6.64 5.10 1.79
C LYS A 50 -5.62 4.62 0.78
N LEU A 51 -6.03 3.58 0.07
CA LEU A 51 -5.28 3.02 -1.05
C LEU A 51 -6.19 2.97 -2.27
N PHE A 52 -5.60 3.21 -3.42
CA PHE A 52 -6.28 3.19 -4.71
C PHE A 52 -5.45 2.34 -5.67
N THR A 53 -6.09 1.64 -6.59
CA THR A 53 -5.37 1.08 -7.73
C THR A 53 -4.85 2.21 -8.61
N THR A 54 -3.91 1.92 -9.52
CA THR A 54 -3.49 2.89 -10.54
C THR A 54 -4.63 3.33 -11.48
N GLY A 55 -5.76 2.61 -11.48
CA GLY A 55 -6.99 3.01 -12.18
C GLY A 55 -7.93 3.89 -11.35
N GLY A 56 -7.54 4.31 -10.14
CA GLY A 56 -8.34 5.17 -9.27
C GLY A 56 -9.44 4.45 -8.48
N ILE A 57 -9.47 3.12 -8.49
CA ILE A 57 -10.45 2.33 -7.73
C ILE A 57 -9.96 2.18 -6.30
N ARG A 58 -10.81 2.51 -5.31
CA ARG A 58 -10.45 2.34 -3.90
C ARG A 58 -10.23 0.87 -3.56
N VAL A 59 -9.12 0.58 -2.89
CA VAL A 59 -8.77 -0.76 -2.41
C VAL A 59 -9.21 -0.89 -0.96
N GLU A 60 -10.01 -1.92 -0.65
CA GLU A 60 -10.42 -2.26 0.71
C GLU A 60 -9.70 -3.52 1.23
N HIS A 61 -9.14 -4.32 0.32
CA HIS A 61 -8.38 -5.54 0.60
C HIS A 61 -7.31 -5.74 -0.48
N VAL A 62 -6.09 -6.15 -0.10
CA VAL A 62 -5.01 -6.35 -1.09
C VAL A 62 -5.14 -7.73 -1.75
N SER A 63 -5.23 -7.76 -3.08
CA SER A 63 -5.12 -8.98 -3.88
C SER A 63 -3.71 -9.12 -4.47
N CYS A 64 -3.36 -10.34 -4.90
CA CYS A 64 -1.97 -10.79 -5.03
C CYS A 64 -1.06 -10.03 -6.02
N LYS A 65 -1.53 -9.06 -6.83
CA LYS A 65 -0.71 -8.40 -7.89
C LYS A 65 -1.15 -6.98 -8.28
N GLU A 66 -1.55 -6.13 -7.34
CA GLU A 66 -2.01 -4.77 -7.68
C GLU A 66 -0.94 -3.69 -7.45
N TYR A 67 -0.89 -2.74 -8.38
CA TYR A 67 -0.15 -1.49 -8.28
C TYR A 67 -1.02 -0.48 -7.54
N ILE A 68 -0.51 0.10 -6.46
CA ILE A 68 -1.32 0.86 -5.51
C ILE A 68 -0.80 2.29 -5.38
N LEU A 69 -1.67 3.28 -5.59
CA LEU A 69 -1.47 4.66 -5.17
C LEU A 69 -1.90 4.80 -3.70
N PHE A 70 -1.05 5.39 -2.86
CA PHE A 70 -1.37 5.65 -1.46
C PHE A 70 -1.67 7.13 -1.24
N ASP A 71 -2.76 7.39 -0.53
CA ASP A 71 -3.17 8.73 -0.19
C ASP A 71 -2.86 9.02 1.28
N ILE A 72 -2.28 10.19 1.51
CA ILE A 72 -1.88 10.65 2.82
C ILE A 72 -2.89 11.74 3.21
N ALA A 73 -3.70 11.44 4.23
CA ALA A 73 -4.70 12.39 4.72
C ALA A 73 -4.03 13.58 5.43
#